data_AF-A0A963JBD0-F1
#
_entry.id   AF-A0A963JBD0-F1
#
_cell.length_a   1.000
_cell.length_b   1.000
_cell.length_c   1.000
_cell.angle_alpha   90.00
_cell.angle_beta   90.00
_cell.angle_gamma   90.00
#
_symmetry.space_group_name_H-M   'P 1'
#
loop_
_entity.id
_entity.type
_entity.pdbx_description
1 polymer ?
#
loop_
_entity_poly.entity_id
_entity_poly.type
_entity_poly.pdbx_seq_one_letter_code
_entity_poly.pdbx_strand_id
1 'polypeptide(L)'
;MNHQASYLRFWAMVSASTVIGFGAMYLNTYELDHVFFSWTRFFMAMIMGGVMAAVMMLFMWKMYPNHRANLGVLVVAAALFVSGLALVRSQATVGDVAYMRAMIPHHSIAILT
;
A
#
# COMPACT_ATOMS: atom_id res chain seq x y z
N MET A 1 24.20 -16.63 -20.82
CA MET A 1 23.86 -15.25 -20.40
C MET A 1 23.55 -15.27 -18.91
N ASN A 2 24.52 -14.94 -18.06
CA ASN A 2 24.32 -14.90 -16.61
C ASN A 2 23.44 -13.69 -16.29
N HIS A 3 22.12 -13.91 -16.16
CA HIS A 3 21.18 -12.89 -15.75
C HIS A 3 21.40 -12.58 -14.27
N GLN A 4 22.40 -11.76 -13.96
CA GLN A 4 22.51 -11.12 -12.66
C GLN A 4 21.21 -10.34 -12.41
N ALA A 5 20.55 -10.61 -11.30
CA ALA A 5 19.31 -9.96 -10.94
C ALA A 5 19.53 -8.46 -10.74
N SER A 6 18.92 -7.65 -11.61
CA SER A 6 19.04 -6.20 -11.52
C SER A 6 18.10 -5.66 -10.43
N TYR A 7 18.65 -4.93 -9.46
CA TYR A 7 17.86 -4.19 -8.47
C TYR A 7 16.85 -3.24 -9.11
N LEU A 8 17.14 -2.74 -10.31
CA LEU A 8 16.23 -1.87 -11.04
C LEU A 8 14.94 -2.60 -11.45
N ARG A 9 15.06 -3.89 -11.82
CA ARG A 9 13.90 -4.76 -12.10
C ARG A 9 13.11 -5.07 -10.84
N PHE A 10 13.80 -5.29 -9.71
CA PHE A 10 13.15 -5.48 -8.41
C PHE A 10 12.28 -4.29 -8.05
N TRP A 11 12.85 -3.08 -8.07
CA TRP A 11 12.13 -1.86 -7.75
C TRP A 11 11.00 -1.58 -8.74
N ALA A 12 11.23 -1.79 -10.05
CA ALA A 12 10.19 -1.65 -11.07
C ALA A 12 9.03 -2.63 -10.86
N MET A 13 9.32 -3.88 -10.47
CA MET A 13 8.30 -4.88 -10.18
C MET A 13 7.48 -4.47 -8.96
N VAL A 14 8.15 -4.10 -7.86
CA VAL A 14 7.46 -3.65 -6.64
C VAL A 14 6.59 -2.43 -6.90
N SER A 15 7.10 -1.43 -7.60
CA SER A 15 6.35 -0.21 -7.91
C SER A 15 5.18 -0.49 -8.85
N ALA A 16 5.38 -1.26 -9.92
CA ALA A 16 4.33 -1.60 -10.86
C ALA A 16 3.21 -2.39 -10.18
N SER A 17 3.54 -3.43 -9.41
CA SER A 17 2.56 -4.23 -8.67
C SER A 17 1.79 -3.40 -7.63
N THR A 18 2.46 -2.46 -6.96
CA THR A 18 1.80 -1.56 -5.99
C THR A 18 0.83 -0.61 -6.69
N VAL A 19 1.22 -0.01 -7.82
CA VAL A 19 0.37 0.90 -8.61
C VAL A 19 -0.83 0.15 -9.20
N ILE A 20 -0.61 -1.03 -9.77
CA ILE A 20 -1.67 -1.88 -10.30
C ILE A 20 -2.64 -2.31 -9.19
N GLY A 21 -2.11 -2.73 -8.03
CA GLY A 21 -2.93 -3.10 -6.87
C GLY A 21 -3.75 -1.92 -6.35
N PHE A 22 -3.17 -0.73 -6.29
CA PHE A 22 -3.88 0.50 -5.92
C PHE A 22 -4.99 0.84 -6.93
N GLY A 23 -4.74 0.71 -8.23
CA GLY A 23 -5.76 0.88 -9.27
C GLY A 23 -6.88 -0.15 -9.15
N ALA A 24 -6.54 -1.42 -8.90
CA ALA A 24 -7.52 -2.49 -8.72
C ALA A 24 -8.45 -2.28 -7.53
N MET A 25 -8.01 -1.57 -6.47
CA MET A 25 -8.89 -1.17 -5.37
C MET A 25 -10.04 -0.26 -5.81
N TYR A 26 -9.87 0.54 -6.87
CA TYR A 26 -10.95 1.38 -7.40
C TYR A 26 -11.98 0.61 -8.22
N LEU A 27 -11.60 -0.53 -8.80
CA LEU A 27 -12.52 -1.43 -9.52
C LEU A 27 -13.62 -2.02 -8.62
N ASN A 28 -13.47 -1.95 -7.29
CA ASN A 28 -14.55 -2.29 -6.35
C ASN A 28 -15.68 -1.25 -6.29
N THR A 29 -15.56 -0.12 -6.99
CA THR A 29 -16.59 0.93 -7.00
C THR A 29 -17.54 0.71 -8.18
N TYR A 30 -18.84 0.53 -7.91
CA TYR A 30 -19.88 0.20 -8.91
C TYR A 30 -20.23 1.37 -9.86
N GLU A 31 -19.85 2.60 -9.53
CA GLU A 31 -20.04 3.79 -10.37
C GLU A 31 -18.74 4.60 -10.44
N LEU A 32 -18.37 5.02 -11.66
CA LEU A 32 -17.17 5.81 -11.91
C LEU A 32 -17.24 7.22 -11.26
N ASP A 33 -18.44 7.73 -11.00
CA ASP A 33 -18.67 9.00 -10.28
C ASP A 33 -18.31 8.93 -8.79
N HIS A 34 -18.13 7.73 -8.24
CA HIS A 34 -17.71 7.51 -6.84
C HIS A 34 -16.20 7.25 -6.68
N VAL A 35 -15.42 7.40 -7.76
CA VAL A 35 -13.96 7.25 -7.74
C VAL A 35 -13.33 8.53 -7.13
N PHE A 36 -13.50 8.70 -5.83
CA PHE A 36 -12.82 9.75 -5.09
C PHE A 36 -11.46 9.27 -4.60
N PHE A 37 -10.45 10.12 -4.74
CA PHE A 37 -9.13 9.85 -4.18
C PHE A 37 -9.24 9.75 -2.65
N SER A 38 -8.97 8.55 -2.12
CA SER A 38 -9.00 8.29 -0.69
C SER A 38 -7.59 8.19 -0.14
N TRP A 39 -7.23 9.12 0.74
CA TRP A 39 -5.96 9.11 1.49
C TRP A 39 -5.72 7.76 2.18
N THR A 40 -6.76 7.16 2.75
CA THR A 40 -6.67 5.87 3.44
C THR A 40 -6.27 4.74 2.49
N ARG A 41 -6.83 4.69 1.27
CA ARG A 41 -6.45 3.70 0.25
C ARG A 41 -5.00 3.88 -0.20
N PHE A 42 -4.56 5.13 -0.33
CA PHE A 42 -3.18 5.43 -0.70
C PHE A 42 -2.19 4.97 0.38
N PHE A 43 -2.46 5.26 1.66
CA PHE A 43 -1.59 4.81 2.74
C PHE A 43 -1.61 3.28 2.89
N MET A 44 -2.75 2.62 2.68
CA MET A 44 -2.81 1.16 2.64
C MET A 44 -1.99 0.56 1.50
N ALA A 45 -2.03 1.16 0.31
CA ALA A 45 -1.16 0.74 -0.80
C ALA A 45 0.33 0.91 -0.45
N MET A 46 0.70 1.97 0.28
CA MET A 46 2.07 2.17 0.75
C MET A 46 2.52 1.10 1.75
N ILE A 47 1.66 0.74 2.70
CA ILE A 47 1.90 -0.36 3.65
C ILE A 47 2.09 -1.67 2.89
N MET A 48 1.17 -2.02 1.98
CA MET A 48 1.25 -3.27 1.20
C MET A 48 2.50 -3.31 0.32
N GLY A 49 2.83 -2.21 -0.37
CA GLY A 49 4.04 -2.11 -1.18
C GLY A 49 5.31 -2.30 -0.34
N GLY A 50 5.36 -1.72 0.87
CA GLY A 50 6.44 -1.93 1.83
C GLY A 50 6.57 -3.39 2.28
N VAL A 51 5.47 -4.02 2.68
CA VAL A 51 5.46 -5.45 3.08
C VAL A 51 5.93 -6.34 1.93
N MET A 52 5.41 -6.12 0.74
CA MET A 52 5.77 -6.91 -0.44
C MET A 52 7.25 -6.78 -0.78
N ALA A 53 7.80 -5.56 -0.73
CA ALA A 53 9.23 -5.32 -0.92
C ALA A 53 10.10 -6.07 0.12
N ALA A 54 9.71 -6.04 1.40
CA ALA A 54 10.42 -6.76 2.46
C ALA A 54 10.38 -8.28 2.24
N VAL A 55 9.18 -8.83 1.97
CA VAL A 55 8.99 -10.27 1.75
C VAL A 55 9.80 -10.74 0.54
N MET A 56 9.68 -10.06 -0.61
CA MET A 56 10.41 -10.44 -1.82
C MET A 56 11.93 -10.41 -1.60
N MET A 57 12.45 -9.38 -0.91
CA MET A 57 13.87 -9.31 -0.59
C MET A 57 14.32 -10.44 0.34
N LEU A 58 13.50 -10.82 1.33
CA LEU A 58 13.79 -11.93 2.25
C LEU A 58 13.87 -13.28 1.52
N PHE A 59 12.93 -13.57 0.63
CA PHE A 59 12.92 -14.83 -0.13
C PHE A 59 14.01 -14.88 -1.20
N MET A 60 14.40 -13.73 -1.76
CA MET A 60 15.38 -13.64 -2.85
C MET A 60 16.76 -13.22 -2.36
N TRP A 61 17.06 -13.37 -1.07
CA TRP A 61 18.28 -12.86 -0.45
C TRP A 61 19.57 -13.32 -1.14
N LYS A 62 19.65 -14.60 -1.53
CA LYS A 62 20.83 -15.19 -2.20
C LYS A 62 21.00 -14.76 -3.66
N MET A 63 19.97 -14.19 -4.28
CA MET A 63 19.97 -13.76 -5.68
C MET A 63 20.64 -12.39 -5.87
N TYR A 64 20.72 -11.59 -4.80
CA TYR A 64 21.30 -10.25 -4.80
C TYR A 64 22.63 -10.23 -4.01
N PRO A 65 23.79 -10.10 -4.69
CA PRO A 65 25.09 -10.31 -4.05
C PRO A 65 25.51 -9.19 -3.09
N ASN A 66 24.88 -8.02 -3.14
CA ASN A 66 25.26 -6.86 -2.33
C ASN A 66 24.42 -6.75 -1.05
N HIS A 67 24.98 -7.20 0.06
CA HIS A 67 24.32 -7.19 1.36
C HIS A 67 23.93 -5.79 1.85
N ARG A 68 24.69 -4.74 1.49
CA ARG A 68 24.37 -3.34 1.86
C ARG A 68 23.14 -2.85 1.11
N ALA A 69 23.03 -3.19 -0.16
CA ALA A 69 21.87 -2.82 -0.97
C ALA A 69 20.61 -3.57 -0.52
N ASN A 70 20.72 -4.87 -0.19
CA ASN A 70 19.60 -5.65 0.37
C ASN A 70 19.09 -5.04 1.68
N LEU A 71 20.00 -4.65 2.58
CA LEU A 71 19.63 -3.96 3.81
C LEU A 71 18.97 -2.61 3.53
N GLY A 72 19.46 -1.86 2.54
CA GLY A 72 18.83 -0.62 2.09
C GLY A 72 17.38 -0.82 1.66
N VAL A 73 17.07 -1.90 0.93
CA VAL A 73 15.69 -2.23 0.55
C VAL A 73 14.82 -2.50 1.78
N LEU A 74 15.34 -3.24 2.76
CA LEU A 74 14.60 -3.52 4.00
C LEU A 74 14.34 -2.25 4.82
N VAL A 75 15.30 -1.33 4.87
CA VAL A 75 15.11 -0.03 5.55
C VAL A 75 14.03 0.79 4.86
N VAL A 76 14.04 0.87 3.52
CA VAL A 76 13.00 1.58 2.76
C VAL A 76 11.64 0.91 2.97
N ALA A 77 11.57 -0.42 2.92
CA ALA A 77 10.34 -1.17 3.18
C ALA A 77 9.77 -0.91 4.58
N ALA A 78 10.63 -0.91 5.60
CA ALA A 78 10.24 -0.59 6.97
C ALA A 78 9.76 0.86 7.11
N ALA A 79 10.44 1.81 6.46
CA ALA A 79 10.03 3.21 6.46
C ALA A 79 8.65 3.41 5.82
N LEU A 80 8.38 2.77 4.67
CA LEU A 80 7.06 2.79 4.01
C LEU A 80 5.97 2.17 4.90
N PHE A 81 6.28 1.06 5.56
CA PHE A 81 5.35 0.40 6.47
C PHE A 81 5.01 1.26 7.68
N VAL A 82 6.01 1.77 8.40
CA VAL A 82 5.81 2.56 9.62
C VAL A 82 5.11 3.87 9.32
N SER A 83 5.53 4.59 8.28
CA SER A 83 4.88 5.84 7.87
C SER A 83 3.44 5.61 7.43
N GLY A 84 3.18 4.58 6.63
CA GLY A 84 1.83 4.24 6.19
C GLY A 84 0.93 3.86 7.36
N LEU A 85 1.43 3.04 8.29
CA LEU A 85 0.69 2.65 9.48
C LEU A 85 0.38 3.85 10.38
N ALA A 86 1.35 4.73 10.61
CA ALA A 86 1.16 5.94 11.39
C ALA A 86 0.09 6.86 10.75
N LEU A 87 0.12 7.03 9.43
CA LEU A 87 -0.84 7.86 8.70
C LEU A 87 -2.26 7.28 8.69
N VAL A 88 -2.40 5.96 8.48
CA VAL A 88 -3.70 5.27 8.58
C VAL A 88 -4.27 5.37 9.99
N ARG A 89 -3.42 5.23 11.02
CA ARG A 89 -3.84 5.28 12.42
C ARG A 89 -4.16 6.69 12.90
N SER A 90 -3.46 7.69 12.39
CA SER A 90 -3.63 9.08 12.78
C SER A 90 -5.05 9.57 12.51
N GLN A 91 -5.72 9.09 11.43
CA GLN A 91 -7.03 9.59 10.96
C GLN A 91 -7.09 11.13 10.78
N ALA A 92 -6.02 11.89 11.07
CA ALA A 92 -5.99 13.34 11.11
C ALA A 92 -6.22 14.00 9.74
N THR A 93 -6.03 13.24 8.66
CA THR A 93 -6.36 13.67 7.29
C THR A 93 -7.81 13.40 6.90
N VAL A 94 -8.57 12.66 7.71
CA VAL A 94 -10.01 12.40 7.55
C VAL A 94 -10.74 13.24 8.59
N GLY A 95 -11.08 14.48 8.23
CA GLY A 95 -11.75 15.40 9.16
C GLY A 95 -13.02 14.79 9.78
N ASP A 96 -13.24 15.04 11.07
CA ASP A 96 -14.31 14.46 11.91
C ASP A 96 -15.71 14.48 11.28
N VAL A 97 -16.00 15.45 10.41
CA VAL A 97 -17.29 15.58 9.70
C VAL A 97 -17.53 14.46 8.68
N ALA A 98 -16.48 13.99 7.99
CA ALA A 98 -16.58 12.88 7.03
C ALA A 98 -16.81 11.54 7.75
N TYR A 99 -16.22 11.37 8.93
CA TYR A 99 -16.41 10.22 9.79
C TYR A 99 -17.85 10.14 10.32
N MET A 100 -18.39 11.26 10.83
CA MET A 100 -19.78 11.32 11.30
C MET A 100 -20.80 11.08 10.18
N ARG A 101 -20.59 11.64 8.97
CA ARG A 101 -21.47 11.39 7.82
C ARG A 101 -21.45 9.93 7.34
N ALA A 102 -20.31 9.25 7.41
CA ALA A 102 -20.20 7.83 7.05
C ALA A 102 -20.91 6.88 8.05
N MET A 103 -21.09 7.31 9.31
CA MET A 103 -21.78 6.53 10.32
C MET A 103 -23.31 6.61 10.23
N ILE A 104 -23.88 7.70 9.68
CA ILE A 104 -25.33 7.85 9.46
C ILE A 104 -25.92 6.66 8.68
N PRO A 105 -25.42 6.27 7.50
CA PRO A 105 -25.98 5.14 6.76
C PRO A 105 -25.70 3.78 7.42
N HIS A 106 -24.56 3.62 8.12
CA HIS A 106 -24.24 2.35 8.82
C HIS A 106 -25.22 2.09 9.98
N HIS A 107 -25.62 3.12 10.71
CA HIS A 107 -26.68 3.01 11.72
C HIS A 107 -28.07 2.83 11.09
N SER A 108 -28.34 3.43 9.93
CA SER A 108 -29.63 3.25 9.23
C SER A 108 -29.83 1.83 8.67
N ILE A 109 -28.76 1.16 8.24
CA ILE A 109 -28.81 -0.25 7.77
C ILE A 109 -29.22 -1.21 8.89
N ALA A 110 -28.82 -0.94 10.14
CA ALA A 110 -29.16 -1.78 11.29
C ALA A 110 -30.65 -1.73 11.69
N ILE A 111 -31.44 -0.79 11.15
CA ILE A 111 -32.88 -0.65 11.42
C ILE A 111 -33.71 -1.28 10.28
N LEU A 112 -33.10 -1.51 9.11
CA LEU A 112 -33.76 -2.03 7.90
C LEU A 112 -33.61 -3.55 7.72
N THR A 113 -33.07 -4.26 8.71
CA THR A 113 -33.00 -5.74 8.79
C THR A 113 -33.76 -6.24 9.99
#